data_AF-A0A7V1KNC8-F1
#
_entry.id   AF-A0A7V1KNC8-F1
#
_cell.length_a   1.000
_cell.length_b   1.000
_cell.length_c   1.000
_cell.angle_alpha   90.00
_cell.angle_beta   90.00
_cell.angle_gamma   90.00
#
_symmetry.space_group_name_H-M   'P 1'
#
loop_
_entity.id
_entity.type
_entity.pdbx_description
1 polymer ?
#
loop_
_entity_poly.entity_id
_entity_poly.type
_entity_poly.pdbx_seq_one_letter_code
_entity_poly.pdbx_strand_id
1 'polypeptide(L)' 'MRKERIGRVVSDRMQKTIVVVEDRLILHPRYRKYVRRRTRYYVHDERQQARVGDI' A
#
# COMPACT_ATOMS: atom_id res chain seq x y z
N MET A 1 17.37 2.61 -10.24
CA MET A 1 16.95 1.65 -9.20
C MET A 1 15.43 1.70 -9.04
N ARG A 2 14.74 0.57 -9.22
CA ARG A 2 13.30 0.44 -8.97
C ARG A 2 13.08 0.26 -7.47
N LYS A 3 12.14 1.02 -6.88
CA LYS A 3 11.81 0.89 -5.45
C LYS A 3 10.70 -0.14 -5.30
N GLU A 4 10.99 -1.22 -4.58
CA GLU A 4 10.03 -2.27 -4.23
C GLU A 4 9.51 -2.02 -2.82
N ARG A 5 8.20 -2.20 -2.64
CA ARG A 5 7.50 -1.98 -1.37
C ARG A 5 6.46 -3.07 -1.21
N ILE A 6 6.29 -3.53 0.03
CA ILE A 6 5.30 -4.54 0.40
C ILE A 6 4.13 -3.81 1.06
N GLY A 7 2.91 -4.20 0.74
CA GLY A 7 1.70 -3.56 1.25
C GLY A 7 0.48 -4.44 1.07
N ARG A 8 -0.54 -4.21 1.88
CA ARG A 8 -1.75 -5.04 1.88
C ARG A 8 -2.77 -4.56 0.87
N VAL A 9 -3.41 -5.47 0.14
CA VAL A 9 -4.51 -5.16 -0.78
C VAL A 9 -5.77 -4.82 0.04
N VAL A 10 -6.28 -3.60 -0.16
CA VAL A 10 -7.49 -3.09 0.54
C VAL A 10 -8.71 -3.11 -0.36
N SER A 11 -8.54 -2.96 -1.67
CA SER A 11 -9.67 -3.00 -2.61
C SER A 11 -9.26 -3.54 -3.98
N ASP A 12 -10.13 -4.37 -4.53
CA ASP A 12 -10.07 -4.99 -5.87
C ASP A 12 -11.25 -4.55 -6.76
N ARG A 13 -12.00 -3.52 -6.37
CA ARG A 13 -13.25 -3.12 -7.05
C ARG A 13 -13.04 -2.45 -8.40
N MET A 14 -11.80 -2.11 -8.76
CA MET A 14 -11.49 -1.41 -10.02
C MET A 14 -11.08 -2.43 -11.10
N GLN A 15 -11.42 -2.14 -12.35
CA GLN A 15 -10.99 -2.99 -13.46
C GLN A 15 -9.48 -2.88 -13.67
N LYS A 16 -8.80 -4.03 -13.67
CA LYS A 16 -7.33 -4.16 -13.93
C LYS A 16 -6.43 -3.37 -12.98
N THR A 17 -6.98 -2.89 -11.86
CA THR A 17 -6.28 -2.04 -10.90
C THR A 17 -6.69 -2.44 -9.50
N ILE A 18 -5.71 -2.59 -8.61
CA ILE A 18 -5.94 -2.86 -7.19
C ILE A 18 -5.39 -1.71 -6.34
N VAL A 19 -6.03 -1.49 -5.19
CA VAL A 19 -5.60 -0.48 -4.22
C VAL A 19 -4.82 -1.18 -3.11
N VAL A 20 -3.52 -0.90 -3.05
CA VAL A 20 -2.59 -1.43 -2.05
C VAL A 20 -2.28 -0.36 -1.02
N VAL A 21 -2.24 -0.72 0.27
CA VAL A 21 -1.85 0.16 1.36
C VAL A 21 -0.53 -0.28 1.96
N GLU A 22 0.43 0.65 1.99
CA GLU A 22 1.69 0.51 2.71
C GLU A 22 1.60 1.23 4.06
N ASP A 23 1.93 0.53 5.14
CA ASP A 23 2.14 1.12 6.46
C ASP A 23 3.63 1.46 6.64
N ARG A 24 3.95 2.73 6.92
CA ARG A 24 5.31 3.15 7.28
C ARG A 24 5.34 3.81 8.65
N LEU A 25 6.35 3.49 9.45
CA LEU A 25 6.64 4.21 10.69
C LEU A 25 7.52 5.41 10.35
N ILE A 26 7.04 6.60 10.66
CA ILE A 26 7.76 7.85 10.42
C ILE A 26 7.91 8.58 11.75
N LEU A 27 9.08 9.14 11.99
CA LEU A 27 9.35 9.99 13.13
C LEU A 27 8.61 11.32 12.96
N HIS A 28 7.73 11.67 13.90
CA HIS A 28 7.11 12.99 13.88
C HIS A 28 8.19 14.05 14.12
N PRO A 29 8.38 15.04 13.22
CA PRO A 29 9.54 15.93 13.23
C PRO A 29 9.67 16.75 14.52
N ARG A 30 8.54 17.19 15.10
CA ARG A 30 8.51 17.99 16.33
C ARG A 30 8.60 17.18 17.62
N TYR A 31 7.93 16.03 17.68
CA TYR A 31 7.70 15.29 18.93
C TYR A 31 8.57 14.05 19.06
N ARG A 32 9.32 13.68 18.00
CA ARG A 32 10.18 12.48 17.94
C ARG A 32 9.46 11.19 18.34
N LYS A 33 8.13 11.16 18.23
CA LYS A 33 7.30 9.97 18.41
C LYS A 33 7.16 9.26 17.06
N TYR A 34 7.24 7.94 17.06
CA TYR A 34 6.93 7.13 15.89
C TYR A 34 5.43 7.14 15.61
N VAL A 35 5.04 7.55 14.40
CA VAL A 35 3.66 7.59 13.94
C VAL A 35 3.52 6.69 12.71
N ARG A 36 2.44 5.90 12.67
CA ARG A 36 2.10 5.09 11.49
C ARG A 36 1.47 5.98 10.42
N ARG A 37 2.06 6.03 9.23
CA ARG A 37 1.53 6.70 8.05
C ARG A 37 1.16 5.68 7.00
N ARG A 38 -0.09 5.75 6.53
CA ARG A 38 -0.61 4.90 5.45
C ARG A 38 -0.52 5.64 4.13
N THR A 39 0.01 4.96 3.11
CA THR A 39 0.01 5.46 1.72
C THR A 39 -0.75 4.46 0.86
N ARG A 40 -1.69 4.95 0.06
CA ARG A 40 -2.42 4.14 -0.94
C ARG A 40 -1.67 4.20 -2.26
N TYR A 41 -1.52 3.05 -2.90
CA TYR A 41 -0.96 2.88 -4.23
C TYR A 41 -1.98 2.20 -5.12
N TYR A 42 -2.07 2.67 -6.37
CA TYR A 42 -2.83 2.01 -7.42
C TYR A 42 -1.87 1.13 -8.19
N VAL A 43 -2.11 -0.17 -8.16
CA VAL A 43 -1.25 -1.18 -8.78
C VAL A 43 -2.01 -1.81 -9.93
N HIS A 44 -1.33 -1.94 -11.07
CA HIS A 44 -1.90 -2.55 -12.25
C HIS A 44 -1.82 -4.08 -12.15
N ASP A 45 -2.97 -4.75 -12.26
CA ASP A 45 -3.10 -6.21 -12.30
C ASP A 45 -4.06 -6.61 -13.43
N GLU A 46 -3.50 -7.01 -14.57
CA GLU A 46 -4.26 -7.43 -15.76
C GLU A 46 -5.02 -8.74 -15.57
N ARG A 47 -4.55 -9.62 -14.67
CA ARG A 47 -5.11 -10.98 -14.50
C ARG A 47 -6.05 -11.09 -13.30
N GLN A 48 -6.26 -10.01 -12.55
CA GLN A 48 -7.09 -9.95 -11.34
C GLN A 48 -6.79 -11.13 -10.39
N GLN A 49 -5.50 -11.41 -10.21
CA GLN A 49 -5.07 -12.53 -9.38
C GLN A 49 -5.09 -12.16 -7.91
N ALA A 50 -4.81 -10.90 -7.59
CA ALA A 50 -4.77 -10.41 -6.23
C ALA A 50 -6.19 -10.13 -5.69
N ARG A 51 -6.45 -10.57 -4.46
CA ARG A 51 -7.72 -10.37 -3.76
C ARG A 51 -7.55 -9.48 -2.53
N VAL A 52 -8.67 -8.97 -2.02
CA VAL A 52 -8.67 -8.21 -0.78
C VAL A 52 -8.13 -9.06 0.37
N GLY A 53 -7.08 -8.56 1.03
CA GLY A 53 -6.46 -9.24 2.17
C GLY A 53 -5.03 -9.72 1.93
N ASP A 54 -4.63 -9.86 0.65
CA ASP A 54 -3.29 -10.33 0.27
C ASP A 54 -2.19 -9.30 0.61
N ILE A 55 -0.94 -9.77 0.75
CA ILE A 55 0.27 -8.99 1.12
C ILE A 55 1.33 -9.12 0.03
#